data_AF-A0A950QMM2-F1
#
_entry.id   AF-A0A950QMM2-F1
#
_cell.length_a   1.000
_cell.length_b   1.000
_cell.length_c   1.000
_cell.angle_alpha   90.00
_cell.angle_beta   90.00
_cell.angle_gamma   90.00
#
_symmetry.space_group_name_H-M   'P 1'
#
loop_
_entity.id
_entity.type
_entity.pdbx_description
1 polymer ?
#
loop_
_entity_poly.entity_id
_entity_poly.type
_entity_poly.pdbx_seq_one_letter_code
_entity_poly.pdbx_strand_id
1 'polypeptide(L)' 'MAKFEDCLQQLEKIVEQLERGDLPLEQSLKLFEEGVRLSNACRQELEAAEGKVEILTRQGGKLEAQPFESLGDEKSAGK' A
#
# COMPACT_ATOMS: atom_id res chain seq x y z
N MET A 1 6.63 -2.99 -1.86
CA MET A 1 7.29 -2.11 -2.84
C MET A 1 6.81 -2.37 -4.26
N ALA A 2 6.87 -3.61 -4.79
CA ALA A 2 6.38 -3.91 -6.15
C ALA A 2 4.96 -3.35 -6.45
N LYS A 3 4.01 -3.51 -5.52
CA LYS A 3 2.65 -2.96 -5.66
C LYS A 3 2.59 -1.43 -5.81
N PHE A 4 3.49 -0.69 -5.17
CA PHE A 4 3.54 0.77 -5.29
C PHE A 4 4.12 1.17 -6.64
N GLU A 5 5.23 0.56 -7.04
CA GLU A 5 5.87 0.82 -8.33
C GLU A 5 4.94 0.49 -9.50
N ASP A 6 4.23 -0.63 -9.43
CA ASP A 6 3.23 -1.03 -10.44
C ASP A 6 2.09 -0.01 -10.53
N CYS A 7 1.57 0.45 -9.38
CA CYS A 7 0.51 1.44 -9.31
C CYS A 7 0.95 2.79 -9.89
N LEU A 8 2.17 3.22 -9.56
CA LEU A 8 2.76 4.45 -10.06
C LEU A 8 2.96 4.40 -11.58
N GLN A 9 3.51 3.30 -12.11
CA GLN A 9 3.69 3.12 -13.56
C GLN A 9 2.36 3.13 -14.32
N GLN A 10 1.30 2.54 -13.74
CA GLN A 10 -0.02 2.59 -14.35
C GLN A 10 -0.58 4.00 -14.35
N LEU A 11 -0.41 4.75 -13.26
CA LEU A 11 -0.83 6.14 -13.16
C LEU A 11 -0.11 7.02 -14.18
N GLU A 12 1.21 6.88 -14.33
CA GLU A 12 2.01 7.61 -15.32
C GLU A 12 1.49 7.39 -16.75
N LYS A 13 1.20 6.14 -17.12
CA LYS A 13 0.63 5.79 -18.43
C LYS A 13 -0.74 6.43 -18.67
N ILE A 14 -1.56 6.55 -17.62
CA ILE A 14 -2.87 7.19 -17.72
C ILE A 14 -2.71 8.69 -17.91
N VAL A 15 -1.83 9.34 -17.15
CA VAL A 15 -1.53 10.76 -17.30
C VAL A 15 -1.04 11.04 -18.72
N GLU A 16 -0.08 10.26 -19.22
CA GLU A 16 0.45 10.41 -20.58
C GLU A 16 -0.67 10.29 -21.64
N GLN A 17 -1.61 9.36 -21.48
CA GLN A 17 -2.75 9.21 -22.38
C GLN A 17 -3.71 10.39 -22.32
N LEU A 18 -3.97 10.92 -21.12
CA LEU A 18 -4.84 12.09 -20.94
C LEU A 18 -4.22 13.37 -21.52
N GLU A 19 -2.89 13.53 -21.39
CA GLU A 19 -2.16 14.69 -21.91
C GLU A 19 -2.10 14.76 -23.43
N ARG A 20 -2.17 13.61 -24.12
CA ARG A 20 -2.23 13.55 -25.60
C ARG A 20 -3.49 14.21 -26.16
N GLY A 21 -4.60 14.16 -25.41
CA GLY A 21 -5.84 14.86 -25.76
C GLY A 21 -6.56 14.35 -27.01
N ASP A 22 -6.18 13.20 -27.55
CA ASP A 22 -6.76 12.57 -28.75
C ASP A 22 -7.89 11.58 -28.44
N LEU A 23 -8.25 11.44 -27.16
CA LEU A 23 -9.26 10.50 -26.69
C LEU A 23 -10.69 11.07 -26.71
N PRO A 24 -11.70 10.27 -27.06
CA PRO A 24 -13.10 10.63 -26.88
C PRO A 24 -13.41 10.92 -25.41
N LEU A 25 -14.32 11.88 -25.15
CA LEU A 25 -14.69 12.33 -23.80
C LEU A 25 -15.01 11.18 -22.84
N GLU A 26 -15.80 10.20 -23.27
CA GLU A 26 -16.15 9.04 -22.44
C GLU A 26 -14.91 8.24 -22.00
N GLN A 27 -13.92 8.11 -22.89
CA GLN A 27 -12.70 7.39 -22.62
C GLN A 27 -11.77 8.19 -21.70
N SER A 28 -11.69 9.51 -21.90
CA SER A 28 -10.98 10.43 -21.00
C SER A 28 -11.56 10.41 -19.59
N LEU A 29 -12.89 10.34 -19.44
CA LEU A 29 -13.53 10.23 -18.12
C LEU A 29 -13.19 8.91 -17.43
N LYS A 30 -13.22 7.78 -18.14
CA LYS A 30 -12.83 6.47 -17.58
C LYS A 30 -11.37 6.45 -17.13
N LEU A 31 -10.47 7.00 -17.94
CA LEU A 31 -9.06 7.10 -17.59
C LEU A 31 -8.84 8.04 -16.40
N PHE A 32 -9.57 9.15 -16.32
CA PHE A 32 -9.49 10.06 -15.18
C PHE A 32 -9.95 9.38 -13.88
N GLU A 33 -11.07 8.67 -13.89
CA GLU A 33 -11.55 7.91 -12.73
C GLU A 33 -10.54 6.85 -12.28
N GLU A 34 -9.94 6.13 -13.22
CA GLU A 34 -8.88 5.15 -12.94
C GLU A 34 -7.65 5.82 -12.34
N GLY A 35 -7.20 6.95 -12.92
CA GLY A 35 -6.07 7.72 -12.41
C GLY A 35 -6.29 8.22 -10.98
N VAL A 36 -7.49 8.70 -10.66
CA VAL A 36 -7.85 9.08 -9.28
C VAL A 36 -7.80 7.88 -8.33
N ARG A 37 -8.24 6.70 -8.77
CA ARG A 37 -8.18 5.49 -7.94
C ARG A 37 -6.74 5.06 -7.66
N LEU A 38 -5.89 5.02 -8.69
CA LEU A 38 -4.47 4.66 -8.56
C LEU A 38 -3.69 5.67 -7.71
N SER A 39 -3.96 6.97 -7.88
CA SER A 39 -3.36 8.03 -7.05
C SER A 39 -3.67 7.83 -5.57
N ASN A 40 -4.93 7.51 -5.25
CA ASN A 40 -5.33 7.19 -3.88
C ASN A 40 -4.65 5.94 -3.34
N ALA A 41 -4.50 4.90 -4.16
CA ALA A 41 -3.80 3.67 -3.76
C ALA A 41 -2.30 3.94 -3.49
N CYS A 42 -1.63 4.72 -4.33
CA CYS A 42 -0.25 5.15 -4.11
C CYS A 42 -0.10 5.89 -2.78
N ARG A 43 -0.99 6.84 -2.49
CA ARG A 43 -1.00 7.59 -1.22
C ARG A 43 -1.13 6.66 -0.02
N GLN A 44 -2.04 5.70 -0.05
CA GLN A 44 -2.26 4.75 1.05
C GLN A 44 -1.02 3.88 1.33
N GLU A 45 -0.34 3.41 0.27
CA GLU A 45 0.90 2.64 0.43
C GLU A 45 2.02 3.49 1.05
N LEU A 46 2.13 4.76 0.66
CA LEU A 46 3.10 5.70 1.26
C LEU A 46 2.77 5.99 2.73
N GLU A 47 1.51 6.25 3.07
CA GLU A 47 1.06 6.46 4.46
C GLU A 47 1.34 5.23 5.34
N ALA A 48 1.10 4.03 4.80
CA ALA A 48 1.41 2.78 5.50
C ALA A 48 2.93 2.59 5.71
N ALA A 49 3.74 3.01 4.74
CA ALA A 49 5.20 2.97 4.87
C ALA A 49 5.71 4.00 5.90
N GLU A 50 5.19 5.23 5.87
CA GLU A 50 5.52 6.29 6.83
C GLU A 50 5.20 5.87 8.26
N GLY A 51 4.00 5.31 8.50
CA GLY A 51 3.60 4.82 9.82
C GLY A 51 4.53 3.72 10.35
N LYS A 52 5.00 2.81 9.49
CA LYS A 52 5.99 1.79 9.88
C LYS A 52 7.32 2.42 10.28
N VAL A 53 7.79 3.43 9.54
CA VAL A 53 9.03 4.15 9.86
C VAL A 53 8.90 4.91 11.20
N GLU A 54 7.76 5.55 11.45
CA GLU A 54 7.50 6.25 12.71
C GLU A 54 7.57 5.29 13.91
N ILE A 55 6.91 4.13 13.80
CA ILE A 55 6.93 3.09 14.84
C ILE A 55 8.36 2.62 15.12
N LEU A 56 9.13 2.30 14.07
CA LEU A 56 10.52 1.84 14.19
C LEU A 56 11.43 2.90 14.84
N THR A 57 11.21 4.17 14.50
CA THR A 57 11.97 5.30 15.06
C THR A 57 11.62 5.52 16.53
N ARG A 58 10.33 5.45 16.90
CA ARG A 58 9.85 5.61 18.27
C ARG A 58 10.30 4.48 19.21
N GLN A 59 10.53 3.28 18.68
CA GLN A 59 11.09 2.13 19.42
C GLN A 59 12.62 2.17 19.54
N GLY A 60 13.27 3.27 19.14
CA GLY A 60 14.72 3.45 19.28
C GLY A 60 15.55 2.42 18.51
N GLY A 61 15.00 1.83 17.43
CA GLY A 61 15.70 0.85 16.60
C GLY A 61 15.92 -0.53 17.23
N LYS A 62 15.37 -0.83 18.41
CA LYS A 62 15.44 -2.17 19.01
C LYS A 62 14.28 -3.04 18.52
N LEU A 63 14.52 -3.82 17.46
CA LEU A 63 13.66 -4.95 17.10
C LEU A 63 13.92 -6.10 18.10
N GLU A 64 13.13 -6.19 19.16
CA GLU A 64 13.07 -7.42 19.93
C GLU A 64 12.02 -8.33 19.30
N ALA A 65 12.50 -9.42 18.67
CA ALA A 65 11.64 -10.51 18.25
C ALA A 65 10.99 -11.11 19.49
N GLN A 66 9.73 -10.76 19.75
CA GLN A 66 8.97 -11.45 20.78
C GLN A 66 8.58 -12.83 20.25
N PRO A 67 8.78 -13.90 21.05
CA PRO A 67 8.21 -15.21 20.73
C PRO A 67 6.70 -15.04 20.54
N PHE A 68 6.20 -15.49 19.39
CA PHE A 68 4.77 -15.59 19.19
C PHE A 68 4.25 -16.68 20.13
N GLU A 69 3.70 -16.28 21.28
CA GLU A 69 2.97 -17.20 22.15
C GLU A 69 1.67 -17.58 21.45
N SER A 70 1.70 -18.72 20.79
CA SER A 70 0.50 -19.39 20.30
C SER A 70 -0.45 -19.58 21.48
N LEU A 71 -1.57 -18.87 21.46
CA LEU A 71 -2.64 -19.03 22.44
C LEU A 71 -3.16 -20.47 22.40
N GLY A 72 -2.76 -21.26 23.40
CA GLY A 72 -3.52 -22.39 23.90
C GLY A 72 -2.95 -23.77 23.57
N ASP A 73 -1.90 -24.18 24.29
CA ASP A 73 -1.70 -25.59 24.63
C ASP A 73 -1.30 -25.69 26.11
N GLU A 74 -2.29 -25.67 27.00
CA GLU A 74 -2.14 -26.07 28.40
C GLU A 74 -3.54 -26.45 28.94
N LYS A 75 -3.85 -27.62 29.49
CA LYS A 75 -3.02 -28.68 30.07
C LYS A 75 -3.76 -30.03 30.01
N SER A 76 -2.99 -31.06 29.74
CA SER A 76 -3.27 -32.47 30.02
C SER A 76 -3.67 -32.71 31.48
N ALA A 77 -4.46 -33.75 31.64
CA ALA A 77 -4.80 -34.44 32.87
C ALA A 77 -3.63 -34.70 33.84
N GLY A 78 -3.99 -34.89 35.11
CA GLY A 78 -3.43 -36.01 35.88
C GLY A 78 -2.74 -35.67 37.20
N LYS A 79 -3.53 -35.77 38.28
CA LYS A 79 -3.19 -36.17 39.65
C LYS A 79 -2.38 -35.23 40.54
#